data_AF-A0A559IPA3-F1
#
_entry.id   AF-A0A559IPA3-F1
#
_cell.length_a   1.000
_cell.length_b   1.000
_cell.length_c   1.000
_cell.angle_alpha   90.00
_cell.angle_beta   90.00
_cell.angle_gamma   90.00
#
_symmetry.space_group_name_H-M   'P 1'
#
loop_
_entity.id
_entity.type
_entity.pdbx_description
1 polymer ?
#
loop_
_entity_poly.entity_id
_entity_poly.type
_entity_poly.pdbx_seq_one_letter_code
_entity_poly.pdbx_strand_id
1 'polypeptide(L)'
;MKINDTQRIGAAQQYQRQQSISHTAKPAKRKDEVTISTEAKQLLDANTRTQDSSKAERIQELKQAVSTGTYHVDANKIAEKLLPIFSRDLKK
;
A
#
# COMPACT_ATOMS: atom_id res chain seq x y z
N MET A 1 4.22 -67.56 -35.19
CA MET A 1 3.28 -66.58 -34.63
C MET A 1 4.06 -65.55 -33.82
N LYS A 2 3.83 -64.24 -34.03
CA LYS A 2 4.42 -63.15 -33.24
C LYS A 2 3.37 -62.71 -32.21
N ILE A 3 3.66 -62.87 -30.92
CA ILE A 3 2.80 -62.45 -29.82
C ILE A 3 3.38 -61.14 -29.28
N ASN A 4 2.63 -60.05 -29.40
CA ASN A 4 3.02 -58.74 -28.87
C ASN A 4 2.35 -58.57 -27.49
N ASP A 5 3.11 -58.70 -26.41
CA ASP A 5 2.64 -58.50 -25.03
C ASP A 5 2.41 -57.00 -24.73
N THR A 6 1.26 -56.48 -25.15
CA THR A 6 0.85 -55.07 -24.93
C THR A 6 0.35 -54.78 -23.51
N GLN A 7 0.11 -55.82 -22.71
CA GLN A 7 -0.42 -55.72 -21.34
C GLN A 7 0.60 -55.11 -20.35
N ARG A 8 1.92 -55.23 -20.61
CA ARG A 8 2.97 -54.76 -19.70
C ARG A 8 3.18 -53.23 -19.72
N ILE A 9 2.88 -52.59 -20.85
CA ILE A 9 3.15 -51.15 -21.05
C ILE A 9 2.09 -50.29 -20.35
N GLY A 10 0.83 -50.75 -20.28
CA GLY A 10 -0.26 -50.04 -19.61
C GLY A 10 -0.05 -49.91 -18.09
N ALA A 11 0.48 -50.95 -17.44
CA ALA A 11 0.72 -50.95 -15.99
C ALA A 11 1.82 -49.94 -15.58
N ALA A 12 2.88 -49.79 -16.38
CA ALA A 12 3.95 -48.83 -16.11
C ALA A 12 3.48 -47.36 -16.20
N GLN A 13 2.56 -47.07 -17.13
CA GLN A 13 2.00 -45.72 -17.31
C GLN A 13 1.12 -45.27 -16.14
N GLN A 14 0.47 -46.21 -15.44
CA GLN A 14 -0.36 -45.89 -14.27
C GLN A 14 0.49 -45.43 -13.09
N TYR A 15 1.63 -46.10 -12.83
CA TYR A 15 2.58 -45.70 -11.79
C TYR A 15 3.21 -44.32 -12.06
N GLN A 16 3.57 -44.01 -13.32
CA GLN A 16 4.07 -42.67 -13.68
C GLN A 16 3.03 -41.56 -13.48
N ARG A 17 1.74 -41.82 -13.79
CA ARG A 17 0.67 -40.83 -13.57
C ARG A 17 0.45 -40.57 -12.08
N GLN A 18 0.51 -41.62 -11.25
CA GLN A 18 0.30 -41.48 -9.81
C GLN A 18 1.42 -40.69 -9.12
N GLN A 19 2.66 -40.80 -9.61
CA GLN A 19 3.80 -40.03 -9.11
C GLN A 19 3.74 -38.55 -9.49
N SER A 20 3.08 -38.20 -10.61
CA SER A 20 2.89 -36.81 -11.04
C SER A 20 1.82 -36.04 -10.23
N ILE A 21 0.94 -36.75 -9.52
CA ILE A 21 -0.16 -36.16 -8.73
C ILE A 21 0.31 -35.67 -7.34
N SER A 22 1.50 -36.10 -6.88
CA SER A 22 2.05 -35.71 -5.56
C SER A 22 2.77 -34.36 -5.54
N HIS A 23 2.78 -33.61 -6.64
CA HIS A 23 3.32 -32.24 -6.71
C HIS A 23 2.24 -31.19 -6.89
N THR A 24 1.07 -31.36 -6.26
CA THR A 24 0.23 -30.20 -5.96
C THR A 24 0.93 -29.39 -4.89
N ALA A 25 1.61 -28.33 -5.34
CA ALA A 25 2.28 -27.35 -4.50
C ALA A 25 1.37 -26.99 -3.32
N LYS A 26 1.86 -27.21 -2.10
CA LYS A 26 1.18 -26.78 -0.87
C LYS A 26 0.77 -25.32 -1.05
N PRO A 27 -0.49 -24.94 -0.78
CA PRO A 27 -0.90 -23.54 -0.90
C PRO A 27 0.05 -22.70 -0.05
N ALA A 28 0.69 -21.71 -0.69
CA ALA A 28 1.62 -20.83 -0.01
C ALA A 28 0.94 -20.24 1.24
N LYS A 29 1.63 -20.32 2.39
CA LYS A 29 1.15 -19.69 3.63
C LYS A 29 0.79 -18.24 3.30
N ARG A 30 -0.43 -17.82 3.68
CA ARG A 30 -0.85 -16.43 3.49
C ARG A 30 0.19 -15.52 4.14
N LYS A 31 0.69 -14.57 3.37
CA LYS A 31 1.58 -13.52 3.87
C LYS A 31 0.72 -12.47 4.56
N ASP A 32 1.25 -11.89 5.63
CA ASP A 32 0.63 -10.73 6.24
C ASP A 32 0.81 -9.55 5.29
N GLU A 33 -0.29 -9.06 4.72
CA GLU A 33 -0.31 -7.93 3.78
C GLU A 33 -1.23 -6.85 4.31
N VAL A 34 -0.78 -5.59 4.27
CA VAL A 34 -1.59 -4.42 4.61
C VAL A 34 -2.10 -3.81 3.31
N THR A 35 -3.41 -3.90 3.07
CA THR A 35 -4.07 -3.26 1.92
C THR A 35 -4.85 -2.03 2.39
N ILE A 36 -4.68 -0.92 1.70
CA ILE A 36 -5.49 0.29 1.93
C ILE A 36 -6.85 0.06 1.26
N SER A 37 -7.93 0.21 2.01
CA SER A 37 -9.30 0.04 1.48
C SER A 37 -9.61 1.06 0.39
N THR A 38 -10.45 0.68 -0.56
CA THR A 38 -10.91 1.55 -1.65
C THR A 38 -11.62 2.79 -1.11
N GLU A 39 -12.41 2.63 -0.04
CA GLU A 39 -13.09 3.71 0.65
C GLU A 39 -12.11 4.71 1.29
N ALA A 40 -11.05 4.23 1.96
CA ALA A 40 -10.04 5.10 2.55
C ALA A 40 -9.30 5.95 1.50
N LYS A 41 -9.07 5.37 0.30
CA LYS A 41 -8.49 6.12 -0.83
C LYS A 41 -9.44 7.22 -1.31
N GLN A 42 -10.72 6.92 -1.45
CA GLN A 42 -11.72 7.90 -1.88
C GLN A 42 -11.86 9.05 -0.88
N LEU A 43 -11.82 8.76 0.43
CA LEU A 43 -11.84 9.80 1.47
C LEU A 43 -10.58 10.68 1.43
N LEU A 44 -9.40 10.09 1.20
CA LEU A 44 -8.17 10.85 1.01
C LEU A 44 -8.29 11.80 -0.18
N ASP A 45 -8.72 11.27 -1.33
CA ASP A 45 -8.85 12.03 -2.58
C ASP A 45 -9.83 13.21 -2.41
N ALA A 46 -10.97 12.97 -1.75
CA ALA A 46 -11.96 14.01 -1.44
C ALA A 46 -11.40 15.11 -0.51
N ASN A 47 -10.59 14.74 0.48
CA ASN A 47 -9.98 15.68 1.41
C ASN A 47 -8.86 16.49 0.74
N THR A 48 -8.05 15.89 -0.13
CA THR A 48 -7.05 16.64 -0.93
C THR A 48 -7.72 17.68 -1.82
N ARG A 49 -8.75 17.28 -2.58
CA ARG A 49 -9.35 18.13 -3.61
C ARG A 49 -10.07 19.36 -3.06
N THR A 50 -10.62 19.26 -1.85
CA THR A 50 -11.29 20.39 -1.16
C THR A 50 -10.28 21.37 -0.56
N GLN A 51 -9.07 20.93 -0.23
CA GLN A 51 -8.04 21.80 0.33
C GLN A 51 -7.17 22.49 -0.72
N ASP A 52 -7.10 21.96 -1.94
CA ASP A 52 -6.10 22.41 -2.92
C ASP A 52 -6.31 23.85 -3.43
N SER A 53 -7.55 24.30 -3.67
CA SER A 53 -7.80 25.65 -4.20
C SER A 53 -7.47 26.76 -3.19
N SER A 54 -8.05 26.68 -2.00
CA SER A 54 -7.81 27.66 -0.92
C SER A 54 -6.36 27.65 -0.42
N LYS A 55 -5.68 26.49 -0.48
CA LYS A 55 -4.25 26.41 -0.19
C LYS A 55 -3.40 27.05 -1.28
N ALA A 56 -3.74 26.85 -2.56
CA ALA A 56 -2.98 27.42 -3.66
C ALA A 56 -2.97 28.96 -3.61
N GLU A 57 -4.13 29.58 -3.37
CA GLU A 57 -4.27 31.02 -3.20
C GLU A 57 -3.43 31.52 -2.01
N ARG A 58 -3.58 30.88 -0.84
CA ARG A 58 -2.80 31.23 0.36
C ARG A 58 -1.30 31.08 0.15
N ILE A 59 -0.85 30.05 -0.57
CA ILE A 59 0.57 29.86 -0.89
C ILE A 59 1.08 30.99 -1.78
N GLN A 60 0.28 31.42 -2.76
CA GLN A 60 0.64 32.53 -3.63
C GLN A 60 0.78 33.85 -2.86
N GLU A 61 -0.17 34.15 -1.97
CA GLU A 61 -0.10 35.32 -1.08
C GLU A 61 1.16 35.28 -0.19
N LEU A 62 1.44 34.13 0.41
CA LEU A 62 2.63 33.96 1.26
C LEU A 62 3.93 34.14 0.46
N LYS A 63 4.00 33.59 -0.76
CA LYS A 63 5.15 33.79 -1.65
C LYS A 63 5.36 35.26 -1.97
N GLN A 64 4.27 35.99 -2.25
CA GLN A 64 4.35 37.42 -2.50
C GLN A 64 4.88 38.17 -1.26
N ALA A 65 4.31 37.94 -0.08
CA ALA A 65 4.73 38.58 1.17
C ALA A 65 6.20 38.30 1.52
N VAL A 66 6.68 37.08 1.26
CA VAL A 66 8.09 36.72 1.45
C VAL A 66 8.97 37.46 0.45
N SER A 67 8.58 37.52 -0.83
CA SER A 67 9.35 38.22 -1.87
C SER A 67 9.45 39.73 -1.63
N THR A 68 8.40 40.35 -1.06
CA THR A 68 8.36 41.77 -0.73
C THR A 68 8.97 42.08 0.64
N GLY A 69 9.41 41.06 1.39
CA GLY A 69 9.99 41.22 2.72
C GLY A 69 9.00 41.65 3.81
N THR A 70 7.70 41.59 3.54
CA THR A 70 6.63 41.97 4.49
C THR A 70 6.13 40.79 5.32
N TYR A 71 6.64 39.58 5.06
CA TYR A 71 6.31 38.40 5.84
C TYR A 71 6.93 38.44 7.24
N HIS A 72 6.09 38.46 8.27
CA HIS A 72 6.52 38.43 9.66
C HIS A 72 6.39 37.04 10.26
N VAL A 73 7.48 36.54 10.86
CA VAL A 73 7.53 35.26 11.54
C VAL A 73 7.07 35.44 12.99
N ASP A 74 5.85 34.98 13.28
CA ASP A 74 5.24 35.09 14.61
C ASP A 74 5.60 33.87 15.48
N ALA A 75 6.38 34.10 16.53
CA ALA A 75 6.84 33.07 17.45
C ALA A 75 5.69 32.36 18.19
N ASN A 76 4.59 33.06 18.49
CA ASN A 76 3.44 32.47 19.18
C ASN A 76 2.75 31.44 18.29
N LYS A 77 2.60 31.74 17.00
CA LYS A 77 2.04 30.81 16.02
C LYS A 77 2.91 29.57 15.83
N ILE A 78 4.23 29.73 15.87
CA ILE A 78 5.16 28.59 15.81
C ILE A 78 4.95 27.69 17.03
N ALA A 79 4.94 28.27 18.23
CA ALA A 79 4.72 27.53 19.46
C ALA A 79 3.37 26.78 19.42
N GLU A 80 2.28 27.46 19.04
CA GLU A 80 0.94 26.84 18.92
C GLU A 80 0.94 25.60 18.01
N LYS A 81 1.64 25.64 16.87
CA LYS A 81 1.72 24.49 15.94
C LYS A 81 2.64 23.38 16.41
N LEU A 82 3.65 23.70 17.21
CA LEU A 82 4.55 22.70 17.80
C LEU A 82 3.96 22.02 19.04
N LEU A 83 3.13 22.71 19.84
CA LEU A 83 2.46 22.18 21.03
C LEU A 83 1.78 20.80 20.84
N PRO A 84 0.96 20.55 19.80
CA PRO A 84 0.30 19.24 19.64
C PRO A 84 1.29 18.09 19.39
N ILE A 85 2.45 18.38 18.80
CA ILE A 85 3.50 17.38 18.55
C ILE A 85 4.12 16.97 19.88
N PHE A 86 4.54 17.94 20.69
CA PHE A 86 5.19 17.67 21.98
C PHE A 86 4.23 17.17 23.07
N SER A 87 2.98 17.64 23.08
CA SER A 87 1.97 17.19 24.04
C SER A 87 1.48 15.75 23.82
N ARG A 88 1.60 15.23 22.58
CA ARG A 88 1.29 13.83 22.28
C ARG A 88 2.30 12.88 22.92
N ASP A 89 3.57 13.27 23.01
CA ASP A 89 4.64 12.47 23.61
C ASP A 89 4.59 12.47 25.15
N LEU A 90 4.01 13.52 25.76
CA LEU A 90 3.89 13.65 27.22
C LEU A 90 2.75 12.80 27.84
N LYS A 91 1.89 12.17 27.02
CA LYS A 91 0.77 11.32 27.49
C LYS A 91 1.14 9.83 27.55
N LYS A 92 2.42 9.47 27.53
CA LYS A 92 2.90 8.09 27.73
C LYS A 92 3.33 7.85 29.17
#